data_AF-A0A3P7P6K0-F1
#
_entry.id   AF-A0A3P7P6K0-F1
#
_cell.length_a   1.000
_cell.length_b   1.000
_cell.length_c   1.000
_cell.angle_alpha   90.00
_cell.angle_beta   90.00
_cell.angle_gamma   90.00
#
_symmetry.space_group_name_H-M   'P 1'
#
loop_
_entity.id
_entity.type
_entity.pdbx_description
1 polymer ?
#
loop_
_entity_poly.entity_id
_entity_poly.type
_entity_poly.pdbx_seq_one_letter_code
_entity_poly.pdbx_strand_id
1 'polypeptide(L)'
;AKTRRWRVIFIGGERKQATSVVDAQDGFPRWDCEYIFSSFPSPSLNSTPPKPIDSVAMLVIDGKERHVGQVVVPLAEIADIRTAPVLITSNLRIADLQPTKHNSCPCGQLSFWIWVEDLWPEGTIPGGAKSLSGSHSFKGSLSQLGSAIKGQ
;
A
#
# COMPACT_ATOMS: atom_id res chain seq x y z
N ALA A 1 14.06 21.74 18.79
CA ALA A 1 12.80 21.85 18.03
C ALA A 1 12.28 20.45 17.72
N LYS A 2 11.08 20.08 18.22
CA LYS A 2 10.40 18.86 17.79
C LYS A 2 10.16 18.96 16.27
N THR A 3 10.52 17.93 15.52
CA THR A 3 10.27 17.89 14.08
C THR A 3 8.77 17.78 13.86
N ARG A 4 8.19 18.76 13.17
CA ARG A 4 6.74 18.81 12.92
C ARG A 4 6.35 18.15 11.61
N ARG A 5 7.34 17.92 10.74
CA ARG A 5 7.15 17.36 9.41
C ARG A 5 7.51 15.90 9.40
N TRP A 6 6.75 15.11 8.66
CA TRP A 6 6.86 13.66 8.63
C TRP A 6 6.58 13.14 7.23
N ARG A 7 7.24 12.07 6.82
CA ARG A 7 6.90 11.30 5.61
C ARG A 7 7.16 9.81 5.84
N VAL A 8 6.55 8.98 5.01
CA VAL A 8 6.79 7.53 4.98
C VAL A 8 7.40 7.19 3.62
N ILE A 9 8.44 6.35 3.64
CA ILE A 9 9.00 5.75 2.45
C ILE A 9 8.59 4.28 2.44
N PHE A 10 7.74 3.92 1.49
CA PHE A 10 7.40 2.55 1.18
C PHE A 10 8.54 1.91 0.38
N ILE A 11 8.96 0.71 0.78
CA ILE A 11 10.06 -0.03 0.17
C ILE A 11 9.58 -1.45 -0.11
N GLY A 12 9.65 -1.88 -1.38
CA GLY A 12 9.28 -3.21 -1.82
C GLY A 12 10.27 -3.71 -2.86
N GLY A 13 11.09 -4.71 -2.51
CA GLY A 13 12.23 -5.13 -3.33
C GLY A 13 13.19 -3.96 -3.58
N GLU A 14 13.42 -3.64 -4.85
CA GLU A 14 14.28 -2.50 -5.25
C GLU A 14 13.50 -1.18 -5.39
N ARG A 15 12.17 -1.22 -5.29
CA ARG A 15 11.32 -0.04 -5.49
C ARG A 15 11.15 0.74 -4.19
N LYS A 16 11.17 2.07 -4.31
CA LYS A 16 10.91 3.00 -3.21
C LYS A 16 9.92 4.05 -3.66
N GLN A 17 8.95 4.35 -2.80
CA GLN A 17 7.98 5.42 -3.04
C GLN A 17 7.72 6.18 -1.75
N ALA A 18 7.77 7.51 -1.83
CA ALA A 18 7.61 8.36 -0.66
C ALA A 18 6.24 9.04 -0.66
N THR A 19 5.64 9.18 0.53
CA THR A 19 4.47 10.04 0.75
C THR A 19 4.83 11.51 0.58
N SER A 20 3.79 12.33 0.44
CA SER A 20 3.89 13.76 0.72
C SER A 20 4.30 14.01 2.17
N VAL A 21 5.03 15.09 2.39
CA VAL A 21 5.38 15.54 3.74
C VAL A 21 4.15 16.12 4.43
N VAL A 22 3.84 15.62 5.63
CA VAL A 22 2.72 16.07 6.47
C VAL A 22 3.26 16.84 7.67
N ASP A 23 2.65 17.98 8.00
CA ASP A 23 2.94 18.71 9.24
C ASP A 23 1.94 18.27 10.32
N ALA A 24 2.45 17.69 11.41
CA ALA A 24 1.68 17.21 12.56
C ALA A 24 2.41 17.57 13.86
N GLN A 25 1.88 18.58 14.56
CA GLN A 25 2.49 19.12 15.78
C GLN A 25 2.23 18.27 17.03
N ASP A 26 1.14 17.50 17.01
CA ASP A 26 0.72 16.59 18.07
C ASP A 26 1.57 15.30 18.12
N GLY A 27 2.35 15.04 17.07
CA GLY A 27 3.14 13.81 16.91
C GLY A 27 2.34 12.65 16.30
N PHE A 28 1.14 12.91 15.76
CA PHE A 28 0.27 11.91 15.13
C PHE A 28 0.02 12.24 13.64
N PRO A 29 1.06 12.20 12.79
CA PRO A 29 0.89 12.43 11.36
C PRO A 29 -0.04 11.39 10.73
N ARG A 30 -0.86 11.84 9.77
CA ARG A 30 -1.78 10.99 9.00
C ARG A 30 -1.51 11.15 7.52
N TRP A 31 -1.41 10.03 6.82
CA TRP A 31 -1.30 9.97 5.38
C TRP A 31 -2.50 9.20 4.84
N ASP A 32 -3.30 9.85 4.01
CA ASP A 32 -4.46 9.26 3.34
C ASP A 32 -4.04 8.87 1.92
N CYS A 33 -3.25 7.81 1.81
CA CYS A 33 -2.66 7.36 0.56
C CYS A 33 -2.52 5.85 0.49
N GLU A 34 -2.50 5.34 -0.73
CA GLU A 34 -2.29 3.93 -1.04
C GLU A 34 -1.10 3.78 -1.99
N TYR A 35 -0.32 2.72 -1.83
CA TYR A 35 0.80 2.39 -2.70
C TYR A 35 0.79 0.92 -3.08
N ILE A 36 1.02 0.67 -4.38
CA ILE A 36 0.96 -0.66 -4.97
C ILE A 36 2.36 -1.07 -5.45
N PHE A 37 2.83 -2.22 -4.98
CA PHE A 37 4.03 -2.86 -5.48
C PHE A 37 3.66 -4.03 -6.39
N SER A 38 4.13 -4.00 -7.64
CA SER A 38 4.06 -5.15 -8.54
C SER A 38 5.17 -6.14 -8.20
N SER A 39 4.80 -7.36 -7.81
CA SER A 39 5.73 -8.47 -7.58
C SER A 39 6.31 -9.04 -8.87
N PHE A 40 5.66 -8.82 -10.02
CA PHE A 40 6.13 -9.27 -11.32
C PHE A 40 6.81 -8.14 -12.13
N PRO A 41 7.83 -8.46 -12.94
CA PRO A 41 8.35 -7.55 -13.95
C PRO A 41 7.26 -7.14 -14.93
N SER A 42 7.22 -5.85 -15.25
CA SER A 42 6.71 -5.41 -16.56
C SER A 42 7.61 -6.05 -17.63
N PRO A 43 7.07 -6.56 -18.74
CA PRO A 43 7.85 -7.16 -19.82
C PRO A 43 8.62 -6.07 -20.59
N SER A 44 9.64 -5.48 -19.97
CA SER A 44 10.64 -4.68 -20.68
C SER A 44 11.79 -5.59 -21.12
N LEU A 45 11.99 -5.66 -22.43
CA LEU A 45 12.77 -6.67 -23.14
C LEU A 45 14.27 -6.78 -22.76
N ASN A 46 14.83 -5.86 -21.95
CA ASN A 46 16.29 -5.72 -21.79
C ASN A 46 16.77 -5.52 -20.34
N SER A 47 16.03 -5.98 -19.34
CA SER A 47 16.38 -5.75 -17.92
C SER A 47 16.37 -7.03 -17.11
N THR A 48 17.42 -7.22 -16.30
CA THR A 48 17.55 -8.24 -15.26
C THR A 48 16.20 -8.50 -14.57
N PRO A 49 15.79 -9.77 -14.34
CA PRO A 49 14.54 -10.06 -13.66
C PRO A 49 14.54 -9.31 -12.31
N PRO A 50 13.51 -8.50 -12.01
CA PRO A 50 13.47 -7.76 -10.77
C PRO A 50 13.47 -8.74 -9.62
N LYS A 51 14.23 -8.41 -8.58
CA LYS A 51 14.31 -9.22 -7.38
C LYS A 51 12.90 -9.39 -6.79
N PRO A 52 12.50 -10.63 -6.41
CA PRO A 52 11.24 -10.87 -5.73
C PRO A 52 11.07 -9.96 -4.50
N ILE A 53 9.83 -9.55 -4.25
CA ILE A 53 9.48 -8.78 -3.05
C ILE A 53 9.17 -9.78 -1.94
N ASP A 54 10.14 -10.02 -1.05
CA ASP A 54 9.93 -10.93 0.09
C ASP A 54 9.28 -10.23 1.30
N SER A 55 9.34 -8.90 1.32
CA SER A 55 8.75 -8.05 2.36
C SER A 55 8.47 -6.64 1.85
N VAL A 56 7.55 -5.96 2.53
CA VAL A 56 7.29 -4.54 2.35
C VAL A 56 7.70 -3.82 3.63
N ALA A 57 8.48 -2.74 3.49
CA ALA A 57 8.85 -1.89 4.61
C ALA A 57 8.24 -0.49 4.47
N MET A 58 7.83 0.08 5.60
CA MET A 58 7.37 1.46 5.74
C MET A 58 8.34 2.18 6.67
N LEU A 59 9.23 2.99 6.09
CA LEU A 59 10.24 3.75 6.81
C LEU A 59 9.71 5.15 7.13
N VAL A 60 9.60 5.49 8.40
CA VAL A 60 9.16 6.81 8.86
C VAL A 60 10.35 7.75 8.95
N ILE A 61 10.23 8.90 8.31
CA ILE A 61 11.25 9.94 8.23
C ILE A 61 10.71 11.25 8.79
N ASP A 62 11.52 11.96 9.56
CA ASP A 62 11.17 13.28 10.09
C ASP A 62 11.53 14.42 9.12
N GLY A 63 11.12 15.65 9.48
CA GLY A 63 11.35 16.85 8.68
C GLY A 63 12.80 17.27 8.48
N LYS A 64 13.75 16.55 9.09
CA LYS A 64 15.20 16.72 8.90
C LYS A 64 15.82 15.53 8.17
N GLU A 65 15.00 14.71 7.51
CA GLU A 65 15.43 13.51 6.79
C GLU A 65 16.07 12.45 7.70
N ARG A 66 15.72 12.43 8.98
CA ARG A 66 16.23 11.43 9.93
C ARG A 66 15.27 10.26 10.03
N HIS A 67 15.85 9.07 10.18
CA HIS A 67 15.09 7.84 10.38
C HIS A 67 14.47 7.84 11.77
N VAL A 68 13.14 7.82 11.83
CA VAL A 68 12.40 7.69 13.09
C VAL A 68 12.30 6.21 13.47
N GLY A 69 12.02 5.36 12.50
CA GLY A 69 11.88 3.91 12.66
C GLY A 69 11.22 3.33 11.43
N GLN A 70 11.01 2.01 11.41
CA GLN A 70 10.37 1.35 10.27
C GLN A 70 9.43 0.23 10.72
N VAL A 71 8.46 -0.11 9.89
CA VAL A 71 7.74 -1.39 10.00
C VAL A 71 8.15 -2.25 8.82
N VAL A 72 8.48 -3.52 9.04
CA VAL A 72 8.78 -4.48 7.98
C VAL A 72 7.75 -5.60 8.08
N VAL A 73 7.03 -5.84 6.99
CA VAL A 73 5.99 -6.87 6.89
C VAL A 73 6.44 -7.91 5.87
N PRO A 74 6.76 -9.14 6.29
CA PRO A 74 7.01 -10.25 5.37
C PRO A 74 5.81 -10.50 4.47
N LEU A 75 6.04 -10.82 3.19
CA LEU A 75 4.96 -11.05 2.23
C LEU A 75 4.04 -12.21 2.68
N ALA A 76 4.62 -13.24 3.29
CA ALA A 76 3.89 -14.40 3.84
C ALA A 76 2.89 -14.05 4.95
N GLU A 77 3.05 -12.88 5.59
CA GLU A 77 2.14 -12.42 6.65
C GLU A 77 1.04 -11.50 6.12
N ILE A 78 1.03 -11.15 4.83
CA ILE A 78 0.05 -10.24 4.24
C ILE A 78 -1.17 -11.05 3.77
N ALA A 79 -2.36 -10.58 4.13
CA ALA A 79 -3.61 -11.25 3.75
C ALA A 79 -3.92 -11.06 2.27
N ASP A 80 -4.45 -12.11 1.62
CA ASP A 80 -5.00 -12.04 0.26
C ASP A 80 -6.42 -11.46 0.32
N ILE A 81 -6.69 -10.42 -0.49
CA ILE A 81 -7.99 -9.74 -0.56
C ILE A 81 -9.16 -10.69 -0.85
N ARG A 82 -8.91 -11.82 -1.54
CA ARG A 82 -9.93 -12.82 -1.87
C ARG A 82 -10.36 -13.65 -0.66
N THR A 83 -9.52 -13.72 0.36
CA THR A 83 -9.73 -14.54 1.56
C THR A 83 -10.11 -13.71 2.78
N ALA A 84 -9.86 -12.40 2.75
CA ALA A 84 -10.21 -11.50 3.84
C ALA A 84 -10.68 -10.12 3.33
N PRO A 85 -11.76 -9.55 3.89
CA PRO A 85 -12.19 -8.20 3.57
C PRO A 85 -11.12 -7.17 3.94
N VAL A 86 -10.68 -6.34 3.00
CA VAL A 86 -9.63 -5.32 3.25
C VAL A 86 -10.25 -3.97 3.65
N LEU A 87 -9.44 -3.05 4.17
CA LEU A 87 -9.84 -1.68 4.52
C LEU A 87 -10.97 -1.57 5.57
N ILE A 88 -11.19 -2.62 6.36
CA ILE A 88 -12.09 -2.59 7.52
C ILE A 88 -11.29 -2.41 8.81
N THR A 89 -11.92 -1.83 9.83
CA THR A 89 -11.28 -1.55 11.13
C THR A 89 -10.66 -2.80 11.76
N SER A 90 -11.27 -3.98 11.62
CA SER A 90 -10.74 -5.23 12.18
C SER A 90 -9.43 -5.69 11.55
N ASN A 91 -9.10 -5.19 10.34
CA ASN A 91 -7.88 -5.53 9.62
C ASN A 91 -6.87 -4.37 9.60
N LEU A 92 -7.14 -3.30 10.36
CA LEU A 92 -6.16 -2.25 10.61
C LEU A 92 -5.02 -2.85 11.45
N ARG A 93 -3.81 -2.82 10.91
CA ARG A 93 -2.61 -3.22 11.64
C ARG A 93 -2.08 -2.02 12.42
N ILE A 94 -1.69 -2.27 13.66
CA ILE A 94 -0.94 -1.32 14.49
C ILE A 94 0.37 -2.01 14.86
N ALA A 95 1.49 -1.45 14.42
CA ALA A 95 2.81 -2.02 14.67
C ALA A 95 3.76 -0.99 15.29
N ASP A 96 4.53 -1.43 16.28
CA ASP A 96 5.62 -0.64 16.85
C ASP A 96 6.72 -0.43 15.82
N LEU A 97 7.28 0.78 15.80
CA LEU A 97 8.42 1.09 14.96
C LEU A 97 9.63 0.27 15.39
N GLN A 98 10.18 -0.47 14.43
CA GLN A 98 11.37 -1.30 14.57
C GLN A 98 12.64 -0.50 14.27
N PRO A 99 13.79 -0.90 14.85
CA PRO A 99 15.06 -0.24 14.62
C PRO A 99 15.44 -0.19 13.14
N THR A 100 16.20 0.85 12.79
CA THR A 100 16.83 0.99 11.49
C THR A 100 18.35 1.06 11.65
N LYS A 101 19.09 0.97 10.55
CA LYS A 101 20.54 1.21 10.54
C LYS A 101 20.94 2.59 11.12
N HIS A 102 20.05 3.57 11.03
CA HIS A 102 20.32 4.96 11.43
C HIS A 102 19.60 5.38 12.72
N ASN A 103 18.78 4.50 13.30
CA ASN A 103 18.15 4.70 14.60
C ASN A 103 17.92 3.35 15.29
N SER A 104 18.73 3.06 16.31
CA SER A 104 18.65 1.83 17.09
C SER A 104 17.54 1.81 18.13
N CYS A 105 17.01 2.98 18.50
CA CYS A 105 16.03 3.14 19.58
C CYS A 105 14.82 3.94 19.09
N PRO A 106 14.03 3.40 18.14
CA PRO A 106 12.82 4.05 17.65
C PRO A 106 11.75 4.13 18.75
N CYS A 107 10.82 5.07 18.59
CA CYS A 107 9.62 5.15 19.41
C CYS A 107 8.42 5.55 18.55
N GLY A 108 7.24 5.05 18.90
CA GLY A 108 6.00 5.29 18.18
C GLY A 108 5.50 4.05 17.44
N GLN A 109 4.33 4.21 16.84
CA GLN A 109 3.57 3.16 16.16
C GLN A 109 3.08 3.65 14.81
N LEU A 110 2.87 2.72 13.88
CA LEU A 110 2.22 2.99 12.61
C LEU A 110 0.91 2.20 12.53
N SER A 111 -0.17 2.88 12.16
CA SER A 111 -1.46 2.26 11.85
C SER A 111 -1.66 2.22 10.35
N PHE A 112 -1.93 1.06 9.77
CA PHE A 112 -2.00 0.88 8.31
C PHE A 112 -2.82 -0.36 7.92
N TRP A 113 -3.34 -0.35 6.70
CA TRP A 113 -3.85 -1.54 6.04
C TRP A 113 -2.83 -2.05 5.02
N ILE A 114 -2.77 -3.37 4.83
CA ILE A 114 -1.93 -4.01 3.82
C ILE A 114 -2.59 -5.30 3.36
N TRP A 115 -2.57 -5.54 2.06
CA TRP A 115 -3.13 -6.73 1.43
C TRP A 115 -2.38 -7.06 0.14
N VAL A 116 -2.58 -8.28 -0.37
CA VAL A 116 -2.09 -8.72 -1.68
C VAL A 116 -3.28 -8.96 -2.59
N GLU A 117 -3.10 -8.62 -3.87
CA GLU A 117 -4.02 -8.93 -4.95
C GLU A 117 -3.27 -9.66 -6.07
N ASP A 118 -3.89 -10.71 -6.62
CA ASP A 118 -3.38 -11.37 -7.82
C ASP A 118 -3.65 -10.48 -9.04
N LEU A 119 -2.60 -9.83 -9.55
CA LEU A 119 -2.68 -9.10 -10.81
C LEU A 119 -2.50 -10.06 -11.99
N TRP A 120 -3.60 -10.57 -12.53
CA TRP A 120 -3.59 -11.27 -13.82
C TRP A 120 -3.54 -10.23 -14.94
N PRO A 121 -2.54 -10.28 -15.86
CA PRO A 121 -2.54 -9.41 -17.03
C PRO A 121 -3.84 -9.55 -17.83
N GLU A 122 -4.34 -8.45 -18.40
CA GLU A 122 -5.53 -8.48 -19.28
C GLU A 122 -5.35 -9.55 -20.37
N GLY A 123 -6.31 -10.47 -20.47
CA GLY A 123 -6.27 -11.62 -21.40
C GLY A 123 -5.75 -12.94 -20.81
N THR A 124 -5.33 -12.96 -19.54
CA THR A 124 -4.91 -14.20 -18.87
C THR A 124 -6.11 -14.87 -18.21
N ILE A 125 -6.55 -16.02 -18.73
CA ILE A 125 -7.57 -16.86 -18.07
C ILE A 125 -6.88 -17.56 -16.89
N PRO A 126 -7.33 -17.36 -15.64
CA PRO A 126 -6.81 -18.13 -14.51
C PRO A 126 -7.09 -19.61 -14.75
N GLY A 127 -6.03 -20.40 -14.89
CA GLY A 127 -6.14 -21.82 -15.12
C GLY A 127 -6.79 -22.52 -13.93
N GLY A 128 -8.10 -22.82 -14.04
CA GLY A 128 -8.72 -23.86 -13.21
C GLY A 128 -10.04 -23.55 -12.52
N ALA A 129 -10.88 -22.62 -12.99
CA ALA A 129 -12.28 -22.59 -12.54
C ALA A 129 -13.20 -22.59 -13.76
N LYS A 130 -13.63 -23.80 -14.16
CA LYS A 130 -14.81 -23.96 -15.01
C LYS A 130 -16.02 -23.42 -14.23
N SER A 131 -16.56 -22.29 -14.66
CA SER A 131 -18.02 -22.11 -14.71
C SER A 131 -18.34 -20.95 -15.64
N LEU A 132 -18.79 -21.33 -16.83
CA LEU A 132 -19.61 -20.50 -17.69
C LEU A 132 -20.93 -20.23 -16.96
N SER A 133 -21.17 -19.00 -16.54
CA SER A 133 -22.52 -18.42 -16.60
C SER A 133 -22.50 -16.93 -16.27
N GLY A 134 -22.76 -16.12 -17.31
CA GLY A 134 -23.44 -14.83 -17.21
C GLY A 134 -22.85 -13.77 -16.29
N SER A 135 -22.17 -12.79 -16.87
CA SER A 135 -22.22 -11.43 -16.33
C SER A 135 -22.02 -10.43 -17.47
N HIS A 136 -23.09 -9.71 -17.78
CA HIS A 136 -23.10 -8.61 -18.74
C HIS A 136 -22.10 -7.54 -18.31
N SER A 137 -21.29 -7.09 -19.26
CA SER A 137 -20.38 -5.96 -19.10
C SER A 137 -21.19 -4.66 -18.92
N PHE A 138 -21.29 -4.17 -17.68
CA PHE A 138 -21.72 -2.79 -17.44
C PHE A 138 -20.51 -1.87 -17.61
N LYS A 139 -20.33 -1.36 -18.83
CA LYS A 139 -19.38 -0.30 -19.13
C LYS A 139 -20.10 1.03 -18.87
N GLY A 140 -19.98 1.58 -17.66
CA GLY A 140 -20.63 2.84 -17.26
C GLY A 140 -19.71 3.72 -16.42
N SER A 141 -19.22 4.79 -17.04
CA SER A 141 -18.44 5.86 -16.41
C SER A 141 -19.29 6.62 -15.39
N LEU A 142 -18.81 6.81 -14.16
CA LEU A 142 -19.46 7.60 -13.10
C LEU A 142 -19.08 9.10 -13.15
N SER A 143 -18.89 9.64 -14.35
CA SER A 143 -18.71 11.08 -14.54
C SER A 143 -20.08 11.71 -14.84
N GLN A 144 -20.86 11.98 -13.79
CA GLN A 144 -21.97 12.96 -13.68
C GLN A 144 -23.14 12.42 -12.84
N LEU A 145 -22.97 12.40 -11.52
CA LEU A 145 -24.10 12.48 -10.58
C LEU A 145 -24.11 13.88 -9.97
N GLY A 146 -24.62 14.81 -10.76
CA GLY A 146 -24.69 16.23 -10.41
C GLY A 146 -25.67 16.96 -11.31
N SER A 147 -26.91 16.48 -11.42
CA SER A 147 -28.11 17.25 -11.79
C SER A 147 -29.26 16.30 -12.14
N ALA A 148 -30.21 16.12 -11.22
CA ALA A 148 -31.66 16.03 -11.47
C ALA A 148 -32.38 15.42 -10.25
N ILE A 149 -32.54 16.21 -9.19
CA ILE A 149 -33.70 16.06 -8.31
C ILE A 149 -34.75 17.02 -8.85
N LYS A 150 -35.73 16.51 -9.59
CA LYS A 150 -37.07 17.11 -9.71
C LYS A 150 -38.07 16.16 -10.39
N GLY A 151 -39.04 15.74 -9.58
CA GLY A 151 -40.46 15.58 -9.94
C GLY A 151 -40.81 14.46 -10.93
N GLN A 152 -41.52 13.44 -10.46
CA GLN A 152 -42.97 13.47 -10.26
C GLN A 152 -43.37 12.40 -9.25
#